data_AF-A0A1W6K5Q4-F1
#
_entry.id   AF-A0A1W6K5Q4-F1
#
_cell.length_a   1.000
_cell.length_b   1.000
_cell.length_c   1.000
_cell.angle_alpha   90.00
_cell.angle_beta   90.00
_cell.angle_gamma   90.00
#
_symmetry.space_group_name_H-M   'P 1'
#
loop_
_entity.id
_entity.type
_entity.pdbx_description
1 polymer ?
#
loop_
_entity_poly.entity_id
_entity_poly.type
_entity_poly.pdbx_seq_one_letter_code
_entity_poly.pdbx_strand_id
1 'polypeptide(L)'
;MTSETRDNNLPARMEAEFSELLGELTACGHQATELLVRTRLPRWCRRSLFFFLGYIAKSEGRVTEKDIGFAETLMKALKLSGRQRRKAIGHFRKGKTAERIPALKALGLRLTHRIWPSPSLRVAICLCHAAQLQGRPEKPRRYRCEDAIDQMGLPIRVSDDILDSYASKVWITEPESQPRPSTFEQACQVLGVTRRDSREVIKRAYRKKVSECHPDKLAQQKLSPAELTRAKDRLLRYQQAWELISQRLSV
;
A
#
# COMPACT_ATOMS: atom_id res chain seq x y z
N MET A 1 22.10 -7.86 27.29
CA MET A 1 22.66 -7.80 25.92
C MET A 1 21.68 -7.02 25.05
N THR A 2 22.09 -5.81 24.72
CA THR A 2 21.36 -4.77 23.99
C THR A 2 21.09 -5.19 22.55
N SER A 3 19.87 -5.64 22.26
CA SER A 3 19.40 -5.82 20.89
C SER A 3 18.92 -4.47 20.36
N GLU A 4 19.86 -3.74 19.77
CA GLU A 4 19.70 -2.69 18.77
C GLU A 4 18.25 -2.50 18.28
N THR A 5 17.62 -1.42 18.72
CA THR A 5 16.67 -0.66 17.92
C THR A 5 17.40 -0.23 16.64
N ARG A 6 17.45 -1.13 15.65
CA ARG A 6 17.87 -0.76 14.29
C ARG A 6 16.96 0.38 13.87
N ASP A 7 17.57 1.54 13.68
CA ASP A 7 16.90 2.78 13.33
C ASP A 7 15.99 2.52 12.12
N ASN A 8 14.69 2.44 12.39
CA ASN A 8 13.67 1.94 11.47
C ASN A 8 13.21 3.06 10.53
N ASN A 9 14.05 4.07 10.33
CA ASN A 9 13.75 5.32 9.61
C ASN A 9 14.40 5.34 8.21
N LEU A 10 13.74 5.96 7.22
CA LEU A 10 14.29 5.96 5.85
C LEU A 10 15.41 6.99 5.88
N PRO A 11 16.47 6.82 5.08
CA PRO A 11 17.38 7.92 4.82
C PRO A 11 16.56 9.16 4.43
N ALA A 12 16.86 10.33 5.00
CA ALA A 12 16.01 11.52 4.91
C ALA A 12 15.56 11.87 3.48
N ARG A 13 16.46 11.69 2.49
CA ARG A 13 16.13 11.87 1.08
C ARG A 13 15.07 10.88 0.59
N MET A 14 15.22 9.61 0.92
CA MET A 14 14.25 8.58 0.55
C MET A 14 12.92 8.81 1.25
N GLU A 15 12.94 9.24 2.51
CA GLU A 15 11.75 9.61 3.28
C GLU A 15 10.96 10.74 2.59
N ALA A 16 11.65 11.81 2.17
CA ALA A 16 11.05 12.93 1.47
C ALA A 16 10.44 12.50 0.12
N GLU A 17 11.21 11.82 -0.73
CA GLU A 17 10.73 11.33 -2.03
C GLU A 17 9.57 10.33 -1.88
N PHE A 18 9.60 9.49 -0.85
CA PHE A 18 8.53 8.52 -0.61
C PHE A 18 7.24 9.21 -0.14
N SER A 19 7.35 10.20 0.73
CA SER A 19 6.20 10.98 1.22
C SER A 19 5.53 11.76 0.09
N GLU A 20 6.32 12.36 -0.81
CA GLU A 20 5.82 13.02 -2.02
C GLU A 20 5.06 12.03 -2.92
N LEU A 21 5.64 10.84 -3.18
CA LEU A 21 5.01 9.82 -4.02
C LEU A 21 3.72 9.25 -3.40
N LEU A 22 3.63 9.12 -2.07
CA LEU A 22 2.40 8.71 -1.40
C LEU A 22 1.31 9.80 -1.46
N GLY A 23 1.72 11.07 -1.38
CA GLY A 23 0.84 12.21 -1.62
C GLY A 23 0.27 12.20 -3.04
N GLU A 24 1.12 12.03 -4.04
CA GLU A 24 0.70 11.89 -5.45
C GLU A 24 -0.18 10.66 -5.68
N LEU A 25 0.14 9.52 -5.06
CA LEU A 25 -0.69 8.31 -5.14
C LEU A 25 -2.11 8.59 -4.63
N THR A 26 -2.21 9.33 -3.51
CA THR A 26 -3.49 9.75 -2.95
C THR A 26 -4.22 10.71 -3.88
N ALA A 27 -3.53 11.69 -4.45
CA ALA A 27 -4.10 12.63 -5.43
C ALA A 27 -4.58 11.94 -6.72
N CYS A 28 -4.01 10.78 -7.06
CA CYS A 28 -4.42 9.92 -8.18
C CYS A 28 -5.56 8.95 -7.81
N GLY A 29 -6.17 9.06 -6.62
CA GLY A 29 -7.20 8.13 -6.16
C GLY A 29 -6.68 6.69 -6.04
N HIS A 30 -5.43 6.54 -5.62
CA HIS A 30 -4.74 5.26 -5.43
C HIS A 30 -4.52 4.44 -6.71
N GLN A 31 -4.63 5.07 -7.87
CA GLN A 31 -4.34 4.46 -9.18
C GLN A 31 -2.84 4.57 -9.52
N ALA A 32 -2.10 3.47 -9.36
CA ALA A 32 -0.65 3.44 -9.62
C ALA A 32 -0.30 3.75 -11.09
N THR A 33 -1.19 3.44 -12.04
CA THR A 33 -0.99 3.77 -13.46
C THR A 33 -1.03 5.27 -13.72
N GLU A 34 -1.93 5.99 -13.07
CA GLU A 34 -2.04 7.45 -13.18
C GLU A 34 -0.82 8.13 -12.55
N LEU A 35 -0.38 7.65 -11.39
CA LEU A 35 0.88 8.07 -10.77
C LEU A 35 2.05 7.96 -11.76
N LEU A 36 2.18 6.82 -12.46
CA LEU A 36 3.26 6.62 -13.43
C LEU A 36 3.14 7.53 -14.67
N VAL A 37 1.95 7.94 -15.07
CA VAL A 37 1.77 8.92 -16.16
C VAL A 37 2.36 10.27 -15.74
N ARG A 38 2.11 10.69 -14.50
CA ARG A 38 2.59 11.96 -13.94
C ARG A 38 4.09 11.96 -13.68
N THR A 39 4.57 10.94 -12.97
CA THR A 39 5.96 10.94 -12.48
C THR A 39 6.95 10.32 -13.46
N ARG A 40 6.47 9.56 -14.44
CA ARG A 40 7.23 8.74 -15.40
C ARG A 40 8.08 7.65 -14.71
N LEU A 41 8.40 6.59 -15.48
CA LEU A 41 9.31 5.54 -15.03
C LEU A 41 10.47 5.38 -16.03
N PRO A 42 11.74 5.41 -15.56
CA PRO A 42 12.90 5.16 -16.42
C PRO A 42 12.79 3.83 -17.17
N ARG A 43 13.28 3.82 -18.43
CA ARG A 43 13.15 2.65 -19.32
C ARG A 43 13.83 1.41 -18.78
N TRP A 44 14.96 1.58 -18.09
CA TRP A 44 15.76 0.48 -17.55
C TRP A 44 15.03 -0.29 -16.44
N CYS A 45 14.19 0.38 -15.63
CA CYS A 45 13.41 -0.26 -14.56
C CYS A 45 12.33 -1.22 -15.08
N ARG A 46 11.85 -1.01 -16.32
CA ARG A 46 10.68 -1.71 -16.87
C ARG A 46 10.88 -3.22 -16.92
N ARG A 47 12.10 -3.68 -17.19
CA ARG A 47 12.44 -5.11 -17.18
C ARG A 47 12.20 -5.74 -15.81
N SER A 48 12.65 -5.07 -14.74
CA SER A 48 12.48 -5.52 -13.36
C SER A 48 11.02 -5.45 -12.94
N LEU A 49 10.34 -4.33 -13.23
CA LEU A 49 8.91 -4.14 -12.95
C LEU A 49 8.08 -5.30 -13.51
N PHE A 50 8.13 -5.55 -14.83
CA PHE A 50 7.30 -6.60 -15.42
C PHE A 50 7.68 -8.00 -14.95
N PHE A 51 8.97 -8.24 -14.64
CA PHE A 51 9.38 -9.51 -14.02
C PHE A 51 8.74 -9.69 -12.63
N PHE A 52 8.85 -8.70 -11.75
CA PHE A 52 8.27 -8.78 -10.40
C PHE A 52 6.74 -8.91 -10.43
N LEU A 53 6.06 -8.21 -11.34
CA LEU A 53 4.61 -8.35 -11.51
C LEU A 53 4.21 -9.79 -11.84
N GLY A 54 4.95 -10.46 -12.73
CA GLY A 54 4.71 -11.87 -13.04
C GLY A 54 4.96 -12.78 -11.83
N TYR A 55 6.03 -12.51 -11.07
CA TYR A 55 6.39 -13.25 -9.87
C TYR A 55 5.30 -13.15 -8.78
N ILE A 56 4.81 -11.95 -8.51
CA ILE A 56 3.74 -11.70 -7.54
C ILE A 56 2.42 -12.32 -8.01
N ALA A 57 2.07 -12.15 -9.29
CA ALA A 57 0.81 -12.65 -9.85
C ALA A 57 0.63 -14.17 -9.76
N LYS A 58 1.72 -14.94 -9.64
CA LYS A 58 1.68 -16.42 -9.52
C LYS A 58 1.74 -16.92 -8.07
N SER A 59 1.77 -16.02 -7.09
CA SER A 59 1.86 -16.35 -5.66
C SER A 59 0.81 -17.36 -5.19
N GLU A 60 -0.42 -17.27 -5.70
CA GLU A 60 -1.56 -18.12 -5.31
C GLU A 60 -1.81 -19.27 -6.31
N GLY A 61 -0.78 -19.67 -7.07
CA GLY A 61 -0.91 -20.82 -7.98
C GLY A 61 -1.59 -20.53 -9.32
N ARG A 62 -2.17 -19.35 -9.55
CA ARG A 62 -2.63 -18.91 -10.88
C ARG A 62 -2.48 -17.40 -11.06
N VAL A 63 -2.29 -16.98 -12.31
CA VAL A 63 -2.36 -15.57 -12.70
C VAL A 63 -3.80 -15.23 -13.03
N THR A 64 -4.33 -14.15 -12.45
CA THR A 64 -5.73 -13.73 -12.64
C THR A 64 -5.88 -12.75 -13.80
N GLU A 65 -7.11 -12.56 -14.28
CA GLU A 65 -7.42 -11.55 -15.29
C GLU A 65 -7.09 -10.13 -14.81
N LYS A 66 -7.28 -9.85 -13.52
CA LYS A 66 -6.89 -8.57 -12.91
C LYS A 66 -5.39 -8.31 -13.02
N ASP A 67 -4.56 -9.35 -12.81
CA ASP A 67 -3.10 -9.24 -12.95
C ASP A 67 -2.69 -8.91 -14.39
N ILE A 68 -3.33 -9.58 -15.36
CA ILE A 68 -3.09 -9.35 -16.79
C ILE A 68 -3.56 -7.93 -17.15
N GLY A 69 -4.77 -7.55 -16.77
CA GLY A 69 -5.34 -6.23 -17.02
C GLY A 69 -4.50 -5.09 -16.43
N PHE A 70 -3.96 -5.26 -15.23
CA PHE A 70 -3.05 -4.29 -14.63
C PHE A 70 -1.74 -4.18 -15.43
N ALA A 71 -1.12 -5.32 -15.79
CA ALA A 71 0.10 -5.32 -16.60
C ALA A 71 -0.14 -4.64 -17.96
N GLU A 72 -1.28 -4.87 -18.61
CA GLU A 72 -1.62 -4.23 -19.88
C GLU A 72 -1.85 -2.73 -19.74
N THR A 73 -2.54 -2.29 -18.69
CA THR A 73 -2.75 -0.87 -18.39
C THR A 73 -1.42 -0.16 -18.13
N LEU A 74 -0.50 -0.81 -17.40
CA LEU A 74 0.87 -0.29 -17.23
C LEU A 74 1.62 -0.15 -18.57
N MET A 75 1.49 -1.13 -19.48
CA MET A 75 2.12 -1.02 -20.80
C MET A 75 1.57 0.16 -21.62
N LYS A 76 0.27 0.45 -21.50
CA LYS A 76 -0.38 1.63 -22.10
C LYS A 76 0.12 2.92 -21.44
N ALA A 77 0.08 3.01 -20.12
CA ALA A 77 0.53 4.18 -19.34
C ALA A 77 2.01 4.54 -19.62
N LEU A 78 2.88 3.52 -19.74
CA LEU A 78 4.29 3.69 -20.07
C LEU A 78 4.57 3.97 -21.56
N LYS A 79 3.50 4.05 -22.39
CA LYS A 79 3.54 4.26 -23.84
C LYS A 79 4.49 3.30 -24.54
N LEU A 80 4.39 2.01 -24.24
CA LEU A 80 5.28 1.00 -24.82
C LEU A 80 4.97 0.76 -26.30
N SER A 81 5.99 0.79 -27.15
CA SER A 81 5.85 0.34 -28.54
C SER A 81 5.56 -1.16 -28.63
N GLY A 82 5.09 -1.66 -29.77
CA GLY A 82 4.80 -3.09 -29.95
C GLY A 82 6.00 -4.00 -29.61
N ARG A 83 7.22 -3.59 -29.96
CA ARG A 83 8.45 -4.32 -29.58
C ARG A 83 8.70 -4.31 -28.07
N GLN A 84 8.50 -3.16 -27.42
CA GLN A 84 8.66 -3.03 -25.97
C GLN A 84 7.59 -3.81 -25.21
N ARG A 85 6.34 -3.81 -25.70
CA ARG A 85 5.23 -4.62 -25.18
C ARG A 85 5.58 -6.11 -25.20
N ARG A 86 6.07 -6.63 -26.32
CA ARG A 86 6.54 -8.04 -26.42
C ARG A 86 7.64 -8.36 -25.42
N LYS A 87 8.62 -7.47 -25.23
CA LYS A 87 9.67 -7.63 -24.21
C LYS A 87 9.11 -7.64 -22.78
N ALA A 88 8.18 -6.72 -22.48
CA ALA A 88 7.50 -6.65 -21.19
C ALA A 88 6.73 -7.94 -20.88
N ILE A 89 5.95 -8.46 -21.84
CA ILE A 89 5.26 -9.75 -21.74
C ILE A 89 6.27 -10.88 -21.49
N GLY A 90 7.39 -10.89 -22.20
CA GLY A 90 8.46 -11.86 -21.99
C GLY A 90 9.05 -11.80 -20.58
N HIS A 91 9.24 -10.62 -20.01
CA HIS A 91 9.69 -10.46 -18.63
C HIS A 91 8.65 -10.92 -17.61
N PHE A 92 7.37 -10.59 -17.83
CA PHE A 92 6.27 -11.08 -17.01
C PHE A 92 6.17 -12.61 -17.00
N ARG A 93 6.25 -13.24 -18.18
CA ARG A 93 6.26 -14.71 -18.28
C ARG A 93 7.41 -15.35 -17.51
N LYS A 94 8.62 -14.77 -17.59
CA LYS A 94 9.79 -15.23 -16.83
C LYS A 94 9.61 -15.07 -15.32
N GLY A 95 8.96 -13.99 -14.88
CA GLY A 95 8.63 -13.78 -13.47
C GLY A 95 7.61 -14.79 -12.96
N LYS A 96 6.57 -15.06 -13.77
CA LYS A 96 5.52 -16.05 -13.46
C LYS A 96 6.09 -17.44 -13.17
N THR A 97 7.13 -17.85 -13.89
CA THR A 97 7.76 -19.17 -13.72
C THR A 97 8.84 -19.19 -12.64
N ALA A 98 9.15 -18.06 -12.01
CA ALA A 98 10.20 -17.97 -11.01
C ALA A 98 9.66 -18.36 -9.63
N GLU A 99 10.37 -19.26 -8.95
CA GLU A 99 10.14 -19.56 -7.54
C GLU A 99 10.88 -18.59 -6.62
N ARG A 100 12.04 -18.09 -7.08
CA ARG A 100 12.85 -17.07 -6.39
C ARG A 100 13.30 -16.02 -7.39
N ILE A 101 13.53 -14.80 -6.92
CA ILE A 101 14.00 -13.70 -7.75
C ILE A 101 15.51 -13.85 -7.98
N PRO A 102 15.99 -13.96 -9.23
CA PRO A 102 17.43 -13.93 -9.51
C PRO A 102 17.98 -12.53 -9.21
N ALA A 103 19.11 -12.44 -8.49
CA ALA A 103 19.69 -11.17 -8.03
C ALA A 103 19.86 -10.12 -9.14
N LEU A 104 20.27 -10.55 -10.34
CA LEU A 104 20.41 -9.70 -11.54
C LEU A 104 19.12 -9.00 -11.98
N LYS A 105 17.94 -9.46 -11.56
CA LYS A 105 16.66 -8.82 -11.87
C LYS A 105 16.39 -7.61 -10.99
N ALA A 106 16.95 -7.56 -9.79
CA ALA A 106 16.80 -6.43 -8.87
C ALA A 106 18.05 -5.53 -8.80
N LEU A 107 19.20 -6.03 -9.25
CA LEU A 107 20.51 -5.40 -9.09
C LEU A 107 20.54 -3.92 -9.50
N GLY A 108 19.98 -3.55 -10.65
CA GLY A 108 19.97 -2.15 -11.09
C GLY A 108 19.26 -1.23 -10.10
N LEU A 109 18.09 -1.63 -9.60
CA LEU A 109 17.32 -0.87 -8.61
C LEU A 109 18.07 -0.82 -7.27
N ARG A 110 18.66 -1.96 -6.87
CA ARG A 110 19.44 -2.08 -5.64
C ARG A 110 20.69 -1.21 -5.63
N LEU A 111 21.39 -1.07 -6.75
CA LEU A 111 22.59 -0.24 -6.82
C LEU A 111 22.25 1.26 -6.84
N THR A 112 21.09 1.64 -7.38
CA THR A 112 20.74 3.06 -7.52
C THR A 112 19.93 3.61 -6.35
N HIS A 113 19.20 2.80 -5.57
CA HIS A 113 18.19 3.28 -4.61
C HIS A 113 18.72 4.31 -3.60
N ARG A 114 20.00 4.23 -3.21
CA ARG A 114 20.59 5.15 -2.23
C ARG A 114 20.81 6.56 -2.78
N ILE A 115 21.10 6.67 -4.08
CA ILE A 115 21.39 7.95 -4.77
C ILE A 115 20.14 8.45 -5.51
N TRP A 116 19.33 7.54 -6.02
CA TRP A 116 18.05 7.79 -6.67
C TRP A 116 17.01 6.78 -6.15
N PRO A 117 16.34 7.10 -5.03
CA PRO A 117 15.30 6.23 -4.47
C PRO A 117 14.01 6.24 -5.31
N SER A 118 13.73 7.36 -5.97
CA SER A 118 12.54 7.60 -6.79
C SER A 118 12.14 6.45 -7.73
N PRO A 119 13.03 5.87 -8.56
CA PRO A 119 12.64 4.78 -9.46
C PRO A 119 12.26 3.49 -8.71
N SER A 120 12.99 3.14 -7.65
CA SER A 120 12.68 1.95 -6.83
C SER A 120 11.38 2.11 -6.05
N LEU A 121 11.10 3.31 -5.51
CA LEU A 121 9.85 3.60 -4.81
C LEU A 121 8.63 3.52 -5.75
N ARG A 122 8.73 4.05 -6.97
CA ARG A 122 7.66 3.91 -7.99
C ARG A 122 7.41 2.45 -8.36
N VAL A 123 8.48 1.66 -8.50
CA VAL A 123 8.33 0.22 -8.73
C VAL A 123 7.63 -0.42 -7.53
N ALA A 124 8.06 -0.15 -6.30
CA ALA A 124 7.43 -0.66 -5.09
C ALA A 124 5.93 -0.34 -5.02
N ILE A 125 5.53 0.89 -5.34
CA ILE A 125 4.10 1.27 -5.42
C ILE A 125 3.35 0.42 -6.44
N CYS A 126 3.92 0.18 -7.62
CA CYS A 126 3.31 -0.69 -8.62
C CYS A 126 3.19 -2.15 -8.15
N LEU A 127 4.19 -2.65 -7.40
CA LEU A 127 4.18 -4.01 -6.86
C LEU A 127 3.11 -4.16 -5.77
N CYS A 128 3.02 -3.20 -4.84
CA CYS A 128 1.97 -3.19 -3.82
C CYS A 128 0.58 -3.03 -4.44
N HIS A 129 0.44 -2.21 -5.49
CA HIS A 129 -0.82 -2.10 -6.23
C HIS A 129 -1.22 -3.45 -6.86
N ALA A 130 -0.25 -4.18 -7.44
CA ALA A 130 -0.48 -5.52 -7.99
C ALA A 130 -0.85 -6.54 -6.91
N ALA A 131 -0.21 -6.47 -5.74
CA ALA A 131 -0.53 -7.34 -4.61
C ALA A 131 -1.97 -7.12 -4.11
N GLN A 132 -2.51 -5.91 -4.22
CA GLN A 132 -3.85 -5.61 -3.69
C GLN A 132 -5.01 -5.71 -4.68
N LEU A 133 -4.78 -6.13 -5.94
CA LEU A 133 -5.83 -6.14 -6.98
C LEU A 133 -7.10 -6.94 -6.60
N GLN A 134 -6.95 -7.89 -5.68
CA GLN A 134 -8.02 -8.74 -5.15
C GLN A 134 -8.51 -8.30 -3.75
N GLY A 135 -8.15 -7.09 -3.31
CA GLY A 135 -8.40 -6.59 -1.96
C GLY A 135 -7.15 -6.71 -1.09
N ARG A 136 -7.33 -6.92 0.22
CA ARG A 136 -6.21 -7.14 1.13
C ARG A 136 -5.43 -8.39 0.68
N PRO A 137 -4.11 -8.29 0.41
CA PRO A 137 -3.34 -9.44 -0.06
C PRO A 137 -3.27 -10.55 0.98
N GLU A 138 -3.44 -11.79 0.54
CA GLU A 138 -3.13 -12.96 1.36
C GLU A 138 -1.62 -13.13 1.57
N LYS A 139 -1.23 -13.94 2.56
CA LYS A 139 0.18 -14.15 2.95
C LYS A 139 1.09 -14.50 1.76
N PRO A 140 0.76 -15.47 0.87
CA PRO A 140 1.66 -15.83 -0.23
C PRO A 140 1.95 -14.65 -1.18
N ARG A 141 0.94 -13.85 -1.47
CA ARG A 141 1.04 -12.68 -2.36
C ARG A 141 1.78 -11.53 -1.71
N ARG A 142 1.47 -11.25 -0.44
CA ARG A 142 2.17 -10.25 0.37
C ARG A 142 3.66 -10.58 0.45
N TYR A 143 4.03 -11.82 0.78
CA TYR A 143 5.43 -12.22 0.90
C TYR A 143 6.21 -12.11 -0.40
N ARG A 144 5.61 -12.44 -1.56
CA ARG A 144 6.29 -12.23 -2.86
C ARG A 144 6.47 -10.75 -3.19
N CYS A 145 5.56 -9.89 -2.75
CA CYS A 145 5.70 -8.44 -2.90
C CYS A 145 6.84 -7.91 -2.02
N GLU A 146 6.88 -8.31 -0.75
CA GLU A 146 7.92 -7.95 0.21
C GLU A 146 9.30 -8.46 -0.23
N ASP A 147 9.39 -9.71 -0.70
CA ASP A 147 10.61 -10.27 -1.28
C ASP A 147 11.10 -9.44 -2.48
N ALA A 148 10.21 -9.06 -3.40
CA ALA A 148 10.60 -8.18 -4.52
C ALA A 148 11.09 -6.80 -4.06
N ILE A 149 10.52 -6.24 -2.99
CA ILE A 149 10.92 -4.95 -2.40
C ILE A 149 12.29 -5.06 -1.72
N ASP A 150 12.51 -6.10 -0.93
CA ASP A 150 13.79 -6.39 -0.28
C ASP A 150 14.91 -6.62 -1.30
N GLN A 151 14.63 -7.36 -2.38
CA GLN A 151 15.61 -7.58 -3.46
C GLN A 151 16.02 -6.28 -4.16
N MET A 152 15.13 -5.28 -4.24
CA MET A 152 15.45 -3.93 -4.72
C MET A 152 16.28 -3.10 -3.73
N GLY A 153 16.57 -3.63 -2.54
CA GLY A 153 17.30 -2.95 -1.47
C GLY A 153 16.45 -1.97 -0.65
N LEU A 154 15.12 -2.03 -0.78
CA LEU A 154 14.21 -1.20 0.00
C LEU A 154 13.79 -1.92 1.28
N PRO A 155 13.65 -1.20 2.41
CA PRO A 155 13.20 -1.83 3.65
C PRO A 155 11.73 -2.23 3.55
N ILE A 156 11.35 -3.35 4.18
CA ILE A 156 10.01 -3.96 4.14
C ILE A 156 8.90 -2.97 4.53
N ARG A 157 9.17 -2.05 5.45
CA ARG A 157 8.17 -1.03 5.84
C ARG A 157 7.72 -0.12 4.70
N VAL A 158 8.49 0.00 3.60
CA VAL A 158 8.01 0.68 2.39
C VAL A 158 6.76 -0.02 1.85
N SER A 159 6.76 -1.35 1.79
CA SER A 159 5.55 -2.11 1.43
C SER A 159 4.43 -1.84 2.41
N ASP A 160 4.72 -1.91 3.71
CA ASP A 160 3.68 -1.75 4.73
C ASP A 160 3.04 -0.35 4.67
N ASP A 161 3.84 0.70 4.53
CA ASP A 161 3.35 2.08 4.40
C ASP A 161 2.51 2.29 3.13
N ILE A 162 2.89 1.67 2.01
CA ILE A 162 2.09 1.72 0.78
C ILE A 162 0.77 0.97 0.98
N LEU A 163 0.82 -0.24 1.54
CA LEU A 163 -0.37 -1.06 1.77
C LEU A 163 -1.31 -0.45 2.81
N ASP A 164 -0.80 0.25 3.82
CA ASP A 164 -1.60 1.05 4.77
C ASP A 164 -2.31 2.22 4.07
N SER A 165 -1.62 2.88 3.13
CA SER A 165 -2.25 3.91 2.30
C SER A 165 -3.42 3.34 1.49
N TYR A 166 -3.27 2.13 0.92
CA TYR A 166 -4.39 1.41 0.29
C TYR A 166 -5.46 0.99 1.30
N ALA A 167 -5.08 0.49 2.48
CA ALA A 167 -6.01 0.03 3.49
C ALA A 167 -6.95 1.14 3.98
N SER A 168 -6.39 2.33 4.19
CA SER A 168 -7.12 3.49 4.71
C SER A 168 -8.06 4.15 3.68
N LYS A 169 -7.95 3.83 2.38
CA LYS A 169 -8.69 4.51 1.30
C LYS A 169 -9.43 3.58 0.34
N VAL A 170 -8.83 2.45 -0.02
CA VAL A 170 -9.34 1.49 -1.01
C VAL A 170 -9.98 0.28 -0.34
N TRP A 171 -9.42 -0.20 0.77
CA TRP A 171 -9.98 -1.36 1.50
C TRP A 171 -10.94 -0.97 2.62
N ILE A 172 -11.57 0.21 2.55
CA ILE A 172 -12.58 0.62 3.53
C ILE A 172 -13.81 -0.28 3.33
N THR A 173 -13.78 -1.46 3.92
CA THR A 173 -14.96 -2.25 4.26
C THR A 173 -15.65 -1.54 5.42
N GLU A 174 -16.97 -1.69 5.54
CA GLU A 174 -17.72 -1.19 6.68
C GLU A 174 -17.00 -1.55 7.99
N PRO A 175 -16.70 -0.58 8.87
CA PRO A 175 -15.97 -0.82 10.13
C PRO A 175 -16.61 -1.91 11.00
N GLU A 176 -17.90 -2.16 10.77
CA GLU A 176 -18.72 -3.15 11.47
C GLU A 176 -18.33 -4.61 11.18
N SER A 177 -17.81 -4.87 9.99
CA SER A 177 -17.37 -6.21 9.56
C SER A 177 -15.98 -6.57 10.08
N GLN A 178 -15.23 -5.58 10.59
CA GLN A 178 -13.88 -5.79 11.08
C GLN A 178 -13.86 -6.16 12.57
N PRO A 179 -12.93 -7.05 12.98
CA PRO A 179 -12.71 -7.34 14.39
C PRO A 179 -12.31 -6.07 15.13
N ARG A 180 -12.53 -6.05 16.45
CA ARG A 180 -12.10 -4.94 17.30
C ARG A 180 -10.59 -4.72 17.13
N PRO A 181 -10.12 -3.47 16.97
CA PRO A 181 -8.71 -3.20 16.78
C PRO A 181 -7.94 -3.63 18.03
N SER A 182 -6.91 -4.44 17.83
CA SER A 182 -6.00 -4.94 18.87
C SER A 182 -4.56 -4.51 18.65
N THR A 183 -4.25 -4.02 17.44
CA THR A 183 -2.92 -3.53 17.06
C THR A 183 -3.01 -2.08 16.58
N PHE A 184 -1.88 -1.38 16.62
CA PHE A 184 -1.77 -0.01 16.10
C PHE A 184 -2.19 0.10 14.62
N GLU A 185 -1.78 -0.86 13.78
CA GLU A 185 -2.14 -0.91 12.35
C GLU A 185 -3.66 -1.03 12.15
N GLN A 186 -4.32 -1.93 12.91
CA GLN A 186 -5.77 -2.06 12.87
C GLN A 186 -6.48 -0.79 13.36
N ALA A 187 -5.95 -0.15 14.40
CA ALA A 187 -6.49 1.11 14.90
C ALA A 187 -6.40 2.24 13.86
N CYS A 188 -5.26 2.36 13.16
CA CYS A 188 -5.09 3.31 12.06
C CYS A 188 -6.11 3.05 10.93
N GLN A 189 -6.29 1.79 10.55
CA GLN A 189 -7.27 1.39 9.54
C GLN A 189 -8.70 1.77 9.94
N VAL A 190 -9.10 1.51 11.19
CA VAL A 190 -10.44 1.85 11.72
C VAL A 190 -10.71 3.35 11.66
N LEU A 191 -9.70 4.20 11.92
CA LEU A 191 -9.82 5.65 11.81
C LEU A 191 -9.64 6.19 10.38
N GLY A 192 -9.26 5.35 9.42
CA GLY A 192 -8.99 5.76 8.04
C GLY A 192 -7.75 6.65 7.90
N VAL A 193 -6.75 6.41 8.73
CA VAL A 193 -5.46 7.13 8.79
C VAL A 193 -4.31 6.15 8.59
N THR A 194 -3.11 6.67 8.37
CA THR A 194 -1.88 5.89 8.21
C THR A 194 -0.92 6.15 9.36
N ARG A 195 0.09 5.28 9.53
CA ARG A 195 1.15 5.44 10.54
C ARG A 195 2.05 6.65 10.29
N ARG A 196 1.99 7.20 9.06
CA ARG A 196 2.75 8.37 8.63
C ARG A 196 1.97 9.68 8.85
N ASP A 197 0.70 9.61 9.23
CA ASP A 197 -0.11 10.79 9.47
C ASP A 197 0.30 11.49 10.78
N SER A 198 0.28 12.82 10.77
CA SER A 198 0.62 13.60 11.97
C SER A 198 -0.44 13.42 13.06
N ARG A 199 -0.05 13.67 14.32
CA ARG A 199 -0.95 13.59 15.47
C ARG A 199 -2.18 14.47 15.30
N GLU A 200 -2.04 15.64 14.67
CA GLU A 200 -3.13 16.56 14.38
C GLU A 200 -4.11 15.98 13.36
N VAL A 201 -3.59 15.34 12.30
CA VAL A 201 -4.40 14.66 11.28
C VAL A 201 -5.19 13.51 11.90
N ILE A 202 -4.54 12.68 12.71
CA ILE A 202 -5.17 11.56 13.41
C ILE A 202 -6.25 12.06 14.39
N LYS A 203 -5.95 13.07 15.22
CA LYS A 203 -6.93 13.69 16.12
C LYS A 203 -8.14 14.23 15.37
N ARG A 204 -7.92 14.89 14.24
CA ARG A 204 -9.00 15.43 13.39
C ARG A 204 -9.87 14.32 12.81
N ALA A 205 -9.25 13.24 12.31
CA ALA A 205 -9.97 12.08 11.79
C ALA A 205 -10.83 11.42 12.90
N TYR A 206 -10.27 11.20 14.08
CA TYR A 206 -10.99 10.67 15.24
C TYR A 206 -12.21 11.53 15.62
N ARG A 207 -12.01 12.85 15.79
CA ARG A 207 -13.10 13.77 16.13
C ARG A 207 -14.22 13.76 15.09
N LYS A 208 -13.86 13.69 13.81
CA LYS A 208 -14.84 13.58 12.72
C LYS A 208 -15.66 12.30 12.84
N LYS A 209 -14.99 11.14 13.00
CA LYS A 209 -15.64 9.83 13.15
C LYS A 209 -16.56 9.73 14.37
N VAL A 210 -16.13 10.28 15.51
CA VAL A 210 -16.96 10.34 16.72
C VAL A 210 -18.17 11.25 16.51
N SER A 211 -17.98 12.42 15.88
CA SER A 211 -19.07 13.35 15.60
C SER A 211 -20.14 12.73 14.68
N GLU A 212 -19.75 11.91 13.71
CA GLU A 212 -20.67 11.15 12.84
C GLU A 212 -21.56 10.17 13.62
N CYS A 213 -21.14 9.73 14.81
CA CYS A 213 -21.90 8.81 15.68
C CYS A 213 -22.57 9.52 16.87
N HIS A 214 -22.60 10.86 16.91
CA HIS A 214 -23.19 11.60 18.03
C HIS A 214 -24.73 11.48 18.05
N PRO A 215 -25.36 11.26 19.23
CA PRO A 215 -26.81 11.07 19.33
C PRO A 215 -27.62 12.19 18.68
N ASP A 216 -27.21 13.45 18.80
CA ASP A 216 -27.90 14.58 18.16
C ASP A 216 -27.93 14.49 16.62
N LYS A 217 -26.84 14.02 15.99
CA LYS A 217 -26.80 13.85 14.53
C LYS A 217 -27.57 12.62 14.07
N LEU A 218 -27.55 11.57 14.89
CA LEU A 218 -28.33 10.35 14.64
C LEU A 218 -29.82 10.58 14.84
N ALA A 219 -30.24 11.45 15.76
CA ALA A 219 -31.65 11.79 16.01
C ALA A 219 -32.27 12.61 14.85
N GLN A 220 -31.46 13.37 14.13
CA GLN A 220 -31.87 14.07 12.90
C GLN A 220 -32.04 13.11 11.71
N GLN A 221 -31.44 11.93 11.78
CA GLN A 221 -31.59 10.87 10.78
C GLN A 221 -32.69 9.92 11.29
N LYS A 222 -33.72 9.64 10.49
CA LYS A 222 -34.81 8.71 10.88
C LYS A 222 -34.32 7.26 10.88
N LEU A 223 -33.44 6.91 11.83
CA LEU A 223 -32.75 5.64 11.89
C LEU A 223 -33.57 4.58 12.64
N SER A 224 -33.50 3.36 12.14
CA SER A 224 -34.03 2.16 12.79
C SER A 224 -33.26 1.81 14.07
N PRO A 225 -33.87 1.03 15.00
CA PRO A 225 -33.17 0.56 16.21
C PRO A 225 -31.87 -0.20 15.92
N ALA A 226 -31.82 -0.96 14.83
CA ALA A 226 -30.61 -1.69 14.42
C ALA A 226 -29.48 -0.75 13.97
N GLU A 227 -29.80 0.38 13.33
CA GLU A 227 -28.82 1.40 12.93
C GLU A 227 -28.27 2.17 14.12
N LEU A 228 -29.09 2.45 15.14
CA LEU A 228 -28.64 3.07 16.38
C LEU A 228 -27.64 2.18 17.14
N THR A 229 -27.91 0.87 17.24
CA THR A 229 -26.98 -0.10 17.85
C THR A 229 -25.67 -0.14 17.08
N ARG A 230 -25.73 -0.19 15.74
CA ARG A 230 -24.55 -0.14 14.88
C ARG A 230 -23.73 1.13 15.06
N ALA A 231 -24.38 2.29 15.20
CA ALA A 231 -23.70 3.55 15.46
C ALA A 231 -22.98 3.57 16.83
N LYS A 232 -23.58 2.97 17.87
CA LYS A 232 -22.93 2.78 19.17
C LYS A 232 -21.70 1.87 19.08
N ASP A 233 -21.80 0.76 18.34
CA ASP A 233 -20.67 -0.15 18.13
C ASP A 233 -19.52 0.51 17.35
N ARG A 234 -19.84 1.36 16.34
CA ARG A 234 -18.84 2.16 15.63
C ARG A 234 -18.14 3.14 16.58
N LEU A 235 -18.88 3.84 17.41
CA LEU A 235 -18.33 4.77 18.40
C LEU A 235 -17.34 4.08 19.34
N LEU A 236 -17.72 2.91 19.89
CA LEU A 236 -16.85 2.13 20.75
C LEU A 236 -15.56 1.70 20.04
N ARG A 237 -15.65 1.24 18.78
CA ARG A 237 -14.48 0.89 17.97
C ARG A 237 -13.57 2.10 17.73
N TYR A 238 -14.12 3.28 17.45
CA TYR A 238 -13.32 4.49 17.27
C TYR A 238 -12.61 4.90 18.56
N GLN A 239 -13.26 4.77 19.72
CA GLN A 239 -12.65 5.04 21.03
C GLN A 239 -11.49 4.07 21.31
N GLN A 240 -11.68 2.77 21.09
CA GLN A 240 -10.62 1.76 21.25
C GLN A 240 -9.44 2.00 20.30
N ALA A 241 -9.73 2.35 19.04
CA ALA A 241 -8.68 2.70 18.08
C ALA A 241 -7.88 3.93 18.55
N TRP A 242 -8.58 4.97 19.04
CA TRP A 242 -7.94 6.17 19.56
C TRP A 242 -7.06 5.88 20.78
N GLU A 243 -7.52 5.04 21.70
CA GLU A 243 -6.73 4.63 22.87
C GLU A 243 -5.39 4.00 22.45
N LEU A 244 -5.43 2.97 21.60
CA LEU A 244 -4.23 2.30 21.08
C LEU A 244 -3.27 3.26 20.37
N ILE A 245 -3.79 4.17 19.55
CA ILE A 245 -2.97 5.15 18.84
C ILE A 245 -2.38 6.18 19.80
N SER A 246 -3.18 6.68 20.75
CA SER A 246 -2.76 7.71 21.69
C SER A 246 -1.64 7.23 22.61
N GLN A 247 -1.69 5.97 23.07
CA GLN A 247 -0.63 5.34 23.88
C GLN A 247 0.72 5.31 23.14
N ARG A 248 0.71 5.07 21.83
CA ARG A 248 1.92 5.07 21.01
C ARG A 248 2.44 6.46 20.66
N LEU A 249 1.56 7.48 20.64
CA LEU A 249 1.91 8.88 20.38
C LEU A 249 2.26 9.67 21.65
N SER A 250 2.10 9.09 22.83
CA SER A 250 2.49 9.66 24.13
C SER A 250 3.87 9.25 24.62
N VAL A 251 4.50 8.29 23.94
CA VAL A 251 5.89 7.86 24.13
C VAL A 251 6.74 8.55 23.07
#